data_AF-A0A5M9MAD6-F1
#
_entry.id   AF-A0A5M9MAD6-F1
#
_cell.length_a   1.000
_cell.length_b   1.000
_cell.length_c   1.000
_cell.angle_alpha   90.00
_cell.angle_beta   90.00
_cell.angle_gamma   90.00
#
_symmetry.space_group_name_H-M   'P 1'
#
loop_
_entity.id
_entity.type
_entity.pdbx_description
1 polymer ?
#
loop_
_entity_poly.entity_id
_entity_poly.type
_entity_poly.pdbx_seq_one_letter_code
_entity_poly.pdbx_strand_id
1 'polypeptide(L)'
;MSTQNTVLLKTQENWKEWNTQFEGLARGKNLWGIITGDEQEILKPAPPTDDTLAPPAGSTRSTNPTSLADRQFAWTVYKSLRDDYILQQTELSKLREWMQKTISPQVYEYCCDPEDSMKEWYAKLKQRVGIDDATVKKLAREAYKKAIKPVTRPRDVLTWLNNWEEAMHKAEKARIAVAATTSDWIEDFLNAVRTLNPVWATSYEIAKSKDIESDNLTFRLVAQDFRKGLDTKLIQQSSNIAKGSFGPTFDAEEAKTEGTELNHAPKGQSYTQKRKQKPNNLESCNIAKKTKVACKACGQMHEWKACFYLSSRGPKGFKERAVIRRFINHLLQTDKEFAKEVEEWKSLRNQD
;
A
#
# COMPACT_ATOMS: atom_id res chain seq x y z
N MET A 1 -19.08 -7.27 -4.80
CA MET A 1 -19.49 -6.48 -3.63
C MET A 1 -18.61 -6.89 -2.46
N SER A 2 -17.41 -6.31 -2.33
CA SER A 2 -16.52 -6.63 -1.21
C SER A 2 -17.04 -5.93 0.04
N THR A 3 -17.48 -6.72 1.01
CA THR A 3 -17.81 -6.27 2.36
C THR A 3 -16.56 -5.67 2.99
N GLN A 4 -16.41 -4.35 2.92
CA GLN A 4 -15.40 -3.65 3.70
C GLN A 4 -15.80 -3.81 5.17
N ASN A 5 -15.00 -4.58 5.91
CA ASN A 5 -15.16 -4.78 7.34
C ASN A 5 -14.86 -3.43 8.03
N THR A 6 -15.90 -2.61 8.18
CA THR A 6 -15.80 -1.27 8.75
C THR A 6 -15.57 -1.43 10.24
N VAL A 7 -14.34 -1.14 10.67
CA VAL A 7 -13.96 -1.24 12.09
C VAL A 7 -14.68 -0.13 12.83
N LEU A 8 -15.40 -0.49 13.89
CA LEU A 8 -16.10 0.49 14.72
C LEU A 8 -15.21 0.92 15.89
N LEU A 9 -14.94 2.22 15.98
CA LEU A 9 -14.07 2.83 16.98
C LEU A 9 -14.80 2.97 18.32
N LYS A 10 -14.69 1.91 19.13
CA LYS A 10 -15.16 1.85 20.52
C LYS A 10 -14.01 2.07 21.51
N THR A 11 -12.88 1.42 21.26
CA THR A 11 -11.77 1.32 22.21
C THR A 11 -10.44 1.61 21.52
N GLN A 12 -9.44 1.87 22.36
CA GLN A 12 -8.06 2.13 21.97
C GLN A 12 -7.47 1.00 21.09
N GLU A 13 -7.85 -0.25 21.33
CA GLU A 13 -7.39 -1.42 20.55
C GLU A 13 -7.75 -1.34 19.05
N ASN A 14 -8.93 -0.77 18.74
CA ASN A 14 -9.42 -0.64 17.37
C ASN A 14 -8.84 0.59 16.65
N TRP A 15 -8.15 1.49 17.37
CA TRP A 15 -7.60 2.73 16.81
C TRP A 15 -6.67 2.47 15.64
N LYS A 16 -5.77 1.49 15.74
CA LYS A 16 -4.74 1.27 14.72
C LYS A 16 -5.34 0.83 13.38
N GLU A 17 -6.31 -0.07 13.43
CA GLU A 17 -7.00 -0.58 12.24
C GLU A 17 -7.92 0.50 11.67
N TRP A 18 -8.68 1.18 12.53
CA TRP A 18 -9.55 2.29 12.12
C TRP A 18 -8.76 3.43 11.48
N ASN A 19 -7.64 3.85 12.09
CA ASN A 19 -6.79 4.90 11.58
C ASN A 19 -6.17 4.53 10.23
N THR A 20 -5.81 3.26 10.03
CA THR A 20 -5.30 2.78 8.74
C THR A 20 -6.36 2.87 7.64
N GLN A 21 -7.61 2.50 7.94
CA GLN A 21 -8.73 2.65 7.00
C GLN A 21 -9.02 4.13 6.70
N PHE A 22 -9.05 4.96 7.74
CA PHE A 22 -9.27 6.39 7.63
C PHE A 22 -8.19 7.08 6.80
N GLU A 23 -6.92 6.80 7.07
CA GLU A 23 -5.78 7.32 6.30
C GLU A 23 -5.85 6.88 4.83
N GLY A 24 -6.19 5.61 4.56
CA GLY A 24 -6.38 5.11 3.20
C GLY A 24 -7.48 5.86 2.43
N LEU A 25 -8.61 6.12 3.08
CA LEU A 25 -9.73 6.88 2.49
C LEU A 25 -9.37 8.35 2.28
N ALA A 26 -8.70 8.98 3.24
CA ALA A 26 -8.27 10.36 3.15
C ALA A 26 -7.21 10.58 2.06
N ARG A 27 -6.22 9.68 1.96
CA ARG A 27 -5.22 9.69 0.88
C ARG A 27 -5.86 9.47 -0.49
N GLY A 28 -6.82 8.54 -0.59
CA GLY A 28 -7.56 8.29 -1.83
C GLY A 28 -8.37 9.51 -2.32
N LYS A 29 -8.70 10.45 -1.43
CA LYS A 29 -9.41 11.69 -1.74
C LYS A 29 -8.50 12.93 -1.81
N ASN A 30 -7.17 12.76 -1.65
CA ASN A 30 -6.20 13.85 -1.51
C ASN A 30 -6.54 14.85 -0.39
N LEU A 31 -7.13 14.36 0.72
CA LEU A 31 -7.50 15.19 1.88
C LEU A 31 -6.56 14.99 3.07
N TRP A 32 -5.64 14.03 2.99
CA TRP A 32 -4.77 13.69 4.12
C TRP A 32 -3.92 14.87 4.60
N GLY A 33 -3.34 15.64 3.68
CA GLY A 33 -2.53 16.82 4.01
C GLY A 33 -3.31 17.88 4.79
N ILE A 34 -4.61 18.04 4.48
CA ILE A 34 -5.50 18.97 5.18
C ILE A 34 -5.76 18.49 6.61
N ILE A 35 -5.98 17.19 6.78
CA ILE A 35 -6.30 16.58 8.07
C ILE A 35 -5.09 16.56 9.00
N THR A 36 -3.88 16.32 8.46
CA THR A 36 -2.63 16.44 9.23
C THR A 36 -2.25 17.88 9.50
N GLY A 37 -2.76 18.83 8.70
CA GLY A 37 -2.48 20.25 8.80
C GLY A 37 -1.26 20.71 8.02
N ASP A 38 -0.76 19.87 7.12
CA ASP A 38 0.31 20.19 6.17
C ASP A 38 -0.20 21.08 5.02
N GLU A 39 -1.50 20.95 4.69
CA GLU A 39 -2.17 21.73 3.65
C GLU A 39 -3.38 22.48 4.25
N GLN A 40 -3.73 23.62 3.63
CA GLN A 40 -4.91 24.39 4.02
C GLN A 40 -6.11 24.04 3.13
N GLU A 41 -7.31 24.11 3.72
CA GLU A 41 -8.55 24.02 2.95
C GLU A 41 -8.61 25.15 1.92
N ILE A 42 -9.13 24.83 0.73
CA ILE A 42 -9.40 25.82 -0.31
C ILE A 42 -10.48 26.75 0.23
N LEU A 43 -10.18 28.04 0.27
CA LEU A 43 -11.16 29.04 0.65
C LEU A 43 -12.19 29.21 -0.48
N LYS A 44 -13.43 29.48 -0.11
CA LYS A 44 -14.50 29.78 -1.07
C LYS A 44 -14.06 30.95 -1.97
N PRO A 45 -13.92 30.74 -3.28
CA PRO A 45 -13.45 31.81 -4.17
C PRO A 45 -14.52 32.90 -4.28
N ALA A 46 -14.06 34.16 -4.35
CA ALA A 46 -14.93 35.31 -4.57
C ALA A 46 -15.22 35.49 -6.07
N PRO A 47 -16.43 35.92 -6.45
CA PRO A 47 -16.75 36.20 -7.85
C PRO A 47 -15.89 37.36 -8.38
N PRO A 48 -15.42 37.29 -9.64
CA PRO A 48 -14.66 38.36 -10.24
C PRO A 48 -15.57 39.59 -10.37
N THR A 49 -15.14 40.70 -9.76
CA THR A 49 -15.81 42.00 -9.78
C THR A 49 -15.02 42.95 -10.67
N ASP A 50 -15.64 43.99 -11.24
CA ASP A 50 -14.95 44.94 -12.12
C ASP A 50 -13.73 45.61 -11.41
N ASP A 51 -13.81 45.81 -10.10
CA ASP A 51 -12.70 46.31 -9.26
C ASP A 51 -11.50 45.35 -9.21
N THR A 52 -11.74 44.04 -9.25
CA THR A 52 -10.68 43.00 -9.26
C THR A 52 -10.02 42.83 -10.64
N LEU A 53 -10.64 43.41 -11.67
CA LEU A 53 -10.16 43.38 -13.06
C LEU A 53 -9.50 44.70 -13.48
N ALA A 54 -9.56 45.73 -12.64
CA ALA A 54 -8.94 47.01 -12.89
C ALA A 54 -7.40 46.89 -12.84
N PRO A 55 -6.66 47.54 -13.77
CA PRO A 55 -5.20 47.56 -13.71
C PRO A 55 -4.72 48.23 -12.41
N PRO A 56 -3.57 47.82 -11.86
CA PRO A 56 -3.06 48.37 -10.60
C PRO A 56 -2.91 49.88 -10.69
N ALA A 57 -3.37 50.57 -9.63
CA ALA A 57 -3.32 52.02 -9.50
C ALA A 57 -1.86 52.51 -9.67
N GLY A 58 -1.57 53.06 -10.85
CA GLY A 58 -0.22 53.43 -11.27
C GLY A 58 0.06 53.19 -12.76
N SER A 59 -0.77 52.40 -13.45
CA SER A 59 -0.68 52.27 -14.92
C SER A 59 -1.22 53.53 -15.60
N THR A 60 -0.34 54.49 -15.90
CA THR A 60 -0.65 55.74 -16.62
C THR A 60 -1.01 55.55 -18.10
N ARG A 61 -1.21 54.30 -18.55
CA ARG A 61 -1.57 53.98 -19.92
C ARG A 61 -2.76 53.02 -19.93
N SER A 62 -3.94 53.58 -20.24
CA SER A 62 -5.13 52.94 -20.85
C SER A 62 -6.42 53.11 -20.06
N THR A 63 -7.18 54.14 -20.43
CA THR A 63 -8.62 54.31 -20.21
C THR A 63 -9.43 53.38 -21.14
N ASN A 64 -9.19 52.06 -21.09
CA ASN A 64 -10.02 51.09 -21.81
C ASN A 64 -10.83 50.26 -20.80
N PRO A 65 -12.13 50.00 -21.07
CA PRO A 65 -12.89 49.06 -20.27
C PRO A 65 -12.22 47.69 -20.36
N THR A 66 -12.07 47.00 -19.24
CA THR A 66 -11.62 45.61 -19.14
C THR A 66 -12.11 44.80 -20.33
N SER A 67 -11.19 44.24 -21.12
CA SER A 67 -11.55 43.54 -22.36
C SER A 67 -12.53 42.40 -22.05
N LEU A 68 -13.52 42.20 -22.93
CA LEU A 68 -14.46 41.08 -22.80
C LEU A 68 -13.73 39.73 -22.66
N ALA A 69 -12.55 39.59 -23.27
CA ALA A 69 -11.70 38.42 -23.16
C ALA A 69 -11.10 38.24 -21.74
N ASP A 70 -10.69 39.33 -21.09
CA ASP A 70 -10.13 39.30 -19.73
C ASP A 70 -11.22 38.92 -18.72
N ARG A 71 -12.42 39.46 -18.90
CA ARG A 71 -13.60 39.07 -18.11
C ARG A 71 -13.95 37.60 -18.30
N GLN A 72 -13.98 37.10 -19.54
CA GLN A 72 -14.23 35.68 -19.83
C GLN A 72 -13.17 34.76 -19.20
N PHE A 73 -11.90 35.17 -19.23
CA PHE A 73 -10.82 34.41 -18.61
C PHE A 73 -10.96 34.37 -17.08
N ALA A 74 -11.18 35.52 -16.43
CA ALA A 74 -11.37 35.59 -14.98
C ALA A 74 -12.57 34.75 -14.51
N TRP A 75 -13.67 34.77 -15.25
CA TRP A 75 -14.82 33.90 -14.98
C TRP A 75 -14.52 32.42 -15.16
N THR A 76 -13.69 32.04 -16.13
CA THR A 76 -13.25 30.65 -16.32
C THR A 76 -12.39 30.18 -15.15
N VAL A 77 -11.44 31.01 -14.69
CA VAL A 77 -10.61 30.71 -13.51
C VAL A 77 -11.44 30.64 -12.24
N TYR A 78 -12.38 31.57 -12.04
CA TYR A 78 -13.30 31.52 -10.90
C TYR A 78 -14.14 30.23 -10.89
N LYS A 79 -14.66 29.80 -12.05
CA LYS A 79 -15.40 28.54 -12.16
C LYS A 79 -14.53 27.34 -11.80
N SER A 80 -13.30 27.25 -12.32
CA SER A 80 -12.42 26.14 -11.97
C SER A 80 -12.09 26.10 -10.48
N LEU A 81 -11.74 27.23 -9.88
CA LEU A 81 -11.47 27.32 -8.43
C LEU A 81 -12.71 26.97 -7.60
N ARG A 82 -13.90 27.35 -8.06
CA ARG A 82 -15.16 27.02 -7.40
C ARG A 82 -15.46 25.53 -7.50
N ASP A 83 -15.20 24.92 -8.64
CA ASP A 83 -15.40 23.49 -8.85
C ASP A 83 -14.45 22.67 -7.97
N ASP A 84 -13.17 23.09 -7.87
CA ASP A 84 -12.18 22.48 -6.96
C ASP A 84 -12.61 22.62 -5.49
N TYR A 85 -13.10 23.81 -5.09
CA TYR A 85 -13.65 24.05 -3.75
C TYR A 85 -14.85 23.15 -3.45
N ILE A 86 -15.82 23.07 -4.37
CA ILE A 86 -17.01 22.23 -4.20
C ILE A 86 -16.59 20.77 -4.09
N LEU A 87 -15.68 20.30 -4.95
CA LEU A 87 -15.18 18.94 -4.90
C LEU A 87 -14.56 18.64 -3.53
N GLN A 88 -13.64 19.48 -3.07
CA GLN A 88 -13.01 19.32 -1.76
C GLN A 88 -14.03 19.27 -0.61
N GLN A 89 -14.99 20.19 -0.60
CA GLN A 89 -16.04 20.22 0.43
C GLN A 89 -16.96 18.99 0.38
N THR A 90 -17.29 18.49 -0.81
CA THR A 90 -18.09 17.27 -0.95
C THR A 90 -17.34 16.04 -0.46
N GLU A 91 -16.03 15.95 -0.73
CA GLU A 91 -15.21 14.83 -0.27
C GLU A 91 -14.96 14.88 1.24
N LEU A 92 -14.77 16.08 1.81
CA LEU A 92 -14.73 16.30 3.27
C LEU A 92 -16.06 15.90 3.93
N SER A 93 -17.20 16.28 3.35
CA SER A 93 -18.52 15.90 3.86
C SER A 93 -18.71 14.38 3.86
N LYS A 94 -18.32 13.68 2.78
CA LYS A 94 -18.35 12.20 2.72
C LYS A 94 -17.45 11.57 3.77
N LEU A 95 -16.26 12.16 4.02
CA LEU A 95 -15.34 11.67 5.03
C LEU A 95 -15.91 11.89 6.45
N ARG A 96 -16.64 12.99 6.66
CA ARG A 96 -17.35 13.31 7.91
C ARG A 96 -18.45 12.29 8.19
N GLU A 97 -19.25 11.97 7.19
CA GLU A 97 -20.30 10.94 7.28
C GLU A 97 -19.70 9.55 7.57
N TRP A 98 -18.60 9.20 6.91
CA TRP A 98 -17.92 7.93 7.17
C TRP A 98 -17.40 7.87 8.61
N MET A 99 -16.80 8.96 9.09
CA MET A 99 -16.32 9.08 10.46
C MET A 99 -17.47 8.94 11.48
N GLN A 100 -18.58 9.63 11.26
CA GLN A 100 -19.79 9.51 12.08
C GLN A 100 -20.34 8.07 12.14
N LYS A 101 -20.31 7.33 11.03
CA LYS A 101 -20.78 5.94 10.98
C LYS A 101 -19.84 4.94 11.65
N THR A 102 -18.53 5.25 11.70
CA THR A 102 -17.50 4.33 12.19
C THR A 102 -17.09 4.61 13.63
N ILE A 103 -17.49 5.74 14.21
CA ILE A 103 -17.19 6.09 15.60
C ILE A 103 -18.38 5.74 16.50
N SER A 104 -18.09 5.21 17.70
CA SER A 104 -19.14 4.94 18.68
C SER A 104 -19.79 6.23 19.21
N PRO A 105 -21.08 6.22 19.59
CA PRO A 105 -21.79 7.43 20.06
C PRO A 105 -21.08 8.13 21.23
N GLN A 106 -20.51 7.37 22.15
CA GLN A 106 -19.75 7.89 23.31
C GLN A 106 -18.44 8.57 22.91
N VAL A 107 -17.82 8.14 21.81
CA VAL A 107 -16.61 8.79 21.29
C VAL A 107 -16.98 10.06 20.53
N TYR A 108 -18.07 9.99 19.76
CA TYR A 108 -18.60 11.11 18.98
C TYR A 108 -19.00 12.31 19.86
N GLU A 109 -19.77 12.08 20.92
CA GLU A 109 -20.30 13.14 21.79
C GLU A 109 -19.23 14.04 22.43
N TYR A 110 -18.03 13.50 22.67
CA TYR A 110 -16.96 14.24 23.36
C TYR A 110 -15.85 14.76 22.43
N CYS A 111 -15.75 14.23 21.20
CA CYS A 111 -14.62 14.54 20.30
C CYS A 111 -15.04 15.33 19.06
N CYS A 112 -16.33 15.32 18.70
CA CYS A 112 -16.81 15.82 17.42
C CYS A 112 -17.81 16.96 17.64
N ASP A 113 -17.30 18.18 17.85
CA ASP A 113 -18.15 19.38 17.92
C ASP A 113 -18.58 19.81 16.50
N PRO A 114 -19.85 20.22 16.28
CA PRO A 114 -20.33 20.56 14.94
C PRO A 114 -19.54 21.66 14.22
N GLU A 115 -18.99 22.61 14.97
CA GLU A 115 -18.27 23.80 14.49
C GLU A 115 -16.80 23.53 14.16
N ASP A 116 -16.24 22.45 14.69
CA ASP A 116 -14.83 22.11 14.47
C ASP A 116 -14.57 21.64 13.04
N SER A 117 -13.35 21.93 12.58
CA SER A 117 -12.80 21.39 11.34
C SER A 117 -12.52 19.89 11.43
N MET A 118 -12.41 19.24 10.28
CA MET A 118 -12.07 17.81 10.22
C MET A 118 -10.71 17.48 10.84
N LYS A 119 -9.76 18.43 10.76
CA LYS A 119 -8.46 18.35 11.40
C LYS A 119 -8.59 18.30 12.93
N GLU A 120 -9.41 19.15 13.50
CA GLU A 120 -9.66 19.21 14.95
C GLU A 120 -10.36 17.94 15.44
N TRP A 121 -11.35 17.43 14.70
CA TRP A 121 -11.98 16.14 14.99
C TRP A 121 -10.96 15.01 15.06
N TYR A 122 -10.09 14.91 14.05
CA TYR A 122 -9.06 13.89 14.01
C TYR A 122 -8.04 14.05 15.16
N ALA A 123 -7.63 15.27 15.49
CA ALA A 123 -6.72 15.54 16.60
C ALA A 123 -7.32 15.16 17.96
N LYS A 124 -8.58 15.54 18.24
CA LYS A 124 -9.30 15.17 19.46
C LYS A 124 -9.48 13.66 19.58
N LEU A 125 -9.84 13.00 18.48
CA LEU A 125 -9.95 11.54 18.42
C LEU A 125 -8.61 10.84 18.70
N LYS A 126 -7.52 11.33 18.11
CA LYS A 126 -6.18 10.82 18.34
C LYS A 126 -5.74 11.07 19.78
N GLN A 127 -6.11 12.17 20.41
CA GLN A 127 -5.77 12.44 21.80
C GLN A 127 -6.51 11.50 22.77
N ARG A 128 -7.78 11.21 22.52
CA ARG A 128 -8.61 10.39 23.41
C ARG A 128 -8.45 8.88 23.18
N VAL A 129 -8.44 8.47 21.92
CA VAL A 129 -8.49 7.04 21.51
C VAL A 129 -7.15 6.58 20.94
N GLY A 130 -6.27 7.51 20.57
CA GLY A 130 -4.93 7.16 20.13
C GLY A 130 -4.20 6.38 21.22
N ILE A 131 -3.65 5.24 20.83
CA ILE A 131 -2.71 4.54 21.69
C ILE A 131 -1.42 5.32 21.66
N ASP A 132 -1.00 5.84 22.82
CA ASP A 132 0.36 6.33 22.97
C ASP A 132 1.33 5.19 22.63
N ASP A 133 2.43 5.51 21.92
CA ASP A 133 3.41 4.52 21.47
C ASP A 133 4.00 3.76 22.66
N ALA A 134 4.14 4.42 23.82
CA ALA A 134 4.55 3.77 25.06
C ALA A 134 3.52 2.74 25.55
N THR A 135 2.22 3.03 25.41
CA THR A 135 1.14 2.12 25.77
C THR A 135 1.05 0.94 24.78
N VAL A 136 1.25 1.18 23.48
CA VAL A 136 1.38 0.10 22.47
C VAL A 136 2.52 -0.85 22.83
N LYS A 137 3.70 -0.31 23.15
CA LYS A 137 4.86 -1.09 23.57
C LYS A 137 4.60 -1.86 24.85
N LYS A 138 3.91 -1.26 25.82
CA LYS A 138 3.54 -1.93 27.08
C LYS A 138 2.59 -3.11 26.82
N LEU A 139 1.51 -2.89 26.08
CA LEU A 139 0.52 -3.92 25.75
C LEU A 139 1.13 -5.05 24.92
N ALA A 140 1.97 -4.73 23.93
CA ALA A 140 2.65 -5.75 23.14
C ALA A 140 3.68 -6.53 23.98
N ARG A 141 4.33 -5.91 24.97
CA ARG A 141 5.22 -6.61 25.92
C ARG A 141 4.43 -7.55 26.84
N GLU A 142 3.27 -7.12 27.33
CA GLU A 142 2.38 -7.96 28.14
C GLU A 142 1.82 -9.14 27.32
N ALA A 143 1.44 -8.91 26.07
CA ALA A 143 1.01 -9.94 25.14
C ALA A 143 2.12 -10.97 24.88
N TYR A 144 3.35 -10.51 24.63
CA TYR A 144 4.52 -11.39 24.50
C TYR A 144 4.76 -12.23 25.75
N LYS A 145 4.81 -11.60 26.93
CA LYS A 145 5.00 -12.29 28.22
C LYS A 145 3.90 -13.30 28.52
N LYS A 146 2.66 -13.06 28.05
CA LYS A 146 1.56 -14.01 28.17
C LYS A 146 1.71 -15.18 27.20
N ALA A 147 2.15 -14.90 25.98
CA ALA A 147 2.31 -15.90 24.93
C ALA A 147 3.52 -16.83 25.16
N ILE A 148 4.59 -16.34 25.79
CA ILE A 148 5.78 -17.16 26.06
C ILE A 148 5.61 -18.15 27.22
N LYS A 149 4.49 -18.08 27.96
CA LYS A 149 4.25 -18.99 29.08
C LYS A 149 4.21 -20.44 28.58
N PRO A 150 4.94 -21.37 29.23
CA PRO A 150 4.98 -22.76 28.80
C PRO A 150 3.59 -23.39 28.75
N VAL A 151 3.31 -24.12 27.67
CA VAL A 151 2.06 -24.85 27.53
C VAL A 151 2.08 -26.07 28.43
N THR A 152 1.08 -26.21 29.28
CA THR A 152 0.93 -27.37 30.18
C THR A 152 0.29 -28.58 29.51
N ARG A 153 -0.35 -28.41 28.35
CA ARG A 153 -1.11 -29.46 27.63
C ARG A 153 -0.60 -29.67 26.19
N PRO A 154 -0.17 -30.89 25.81
CA PRO A 154 0.33 -31.18 24.47
C PRO A 154 -0.68 -30.94 23.32
N ARG A 155 -1.98 -30.98 23.58
CA ARG A 155 -3.03 -30.77 22.56
C ARG A 155 -3.16 -29.31 22.12
N ASP A 156 -2.72 -28.36 22.96
CA ASP A 156 -2.91 -26.92 22.72
C ASP A 156 -1.66 -26.26 22.09
N VAL A 157 -0.64 -27.06 21.72
CA VAL A 157 0.66 -26.56 21.26
C VAL A 157 0.56 -25.76 19.96
N LEU A 158 -0.25 -26.20 18.99
CA LEU A 158 -0.45 -25.45 17.74
C LEU A 158 -1.18 -24.13 17.97
N THR A 159 -2.20 -24.12 18.85
CA THR A 159 -2.92 -22.92 19.25
C THR A 159 -2.00 -21.94 19.97
N TRP A 160 -1.17 -22.44 20.87
CA TRP A 160 -0.15 -21.64 21.54
C TRP A 160 0.86 -21.04 20.55
N LEU A 161 1.35 -21.83 19.60
CA LEU A 161 2.30 -21.37 18.60
C LEU A 161 1.72 -20.23 17.75
N ASN A 162 0.45 -20.34 17.34
CA ASN A 162 -0.24 -19.28 16.62
C ASN A 162 -0.38 -18.01 17.47
N ASN A 163 -0.74 -18.14 18.75
CA ASN A 163 -0.82 -17.01 19.68
C ASN A 163 0.55 -16.34 19.91
N TRP A 164 1.62 -17.13 19.94
CA TRP A 164 2.99 -16.64 20.05
C TRP A 164 3.43 -15.91 18.77
N GLU A 165 3.18 -16.46 17.58
CA GLU A 165 3.46 -15.77 16.31
C GLU A 165 2.69 -14.44 16.19
N GLU A 166 1.43 -14.42 16.61
CA GLU A 166 0.63 -13.19 16.62
C GLU A 166 1.19 -12.16 17.60
N ALA A 167 1.61 -12.60 18.80
CA ALA A 167 2.25 -11.74 19.79
C ALA A 167 3.60 -11.20 19.29
N MET A 168 4.41 -12.02 18.63
CA MET A 168 5.67 -11.61 17.99
C MET A 168 5.44 -10.61 16.87
N HIS A 169 4.45 -10.83 16.03
CA HIS A 169 4.09 -9.88 14.99
C HIS A 169 3.64 -8.53 15.57
N LYS A 170 2.86 -8.54 16.66
CA LYS A 170 2.50 -7.32 17.40
C LYS A 170 3.72 -6.64 18.02
N ALA A 171 4.67 -7.40 18.56
CA ALA A 171 5.90 -6.89 19.17
C ALA A 171 6.87 -6.28 18.15
N GLU A 172 7.01 -6.90 16.98
CA GLU A 172 7.77 -6.38 15.82
C GLU A 172 7.17 -5.06 15.33
N LYS A 173 5.83 -5.04 15.14
CA LYS A 173 5.10 -3.83 14.72
C LYS A 173 5.18 -2.70 15.76
N ALA A 174 5.40 -3.02 17.02
CA ALA A 174 5.59 -2.07 18.13
C ALA A 174 7.07 -1.74 18.40
N ARG A 175 8.01 -2.37 17.69
CA ARG A 175 9.47 -2.21 17.87
C ARG A 175 9.91 -2.40 19.32
N ILE A 176 9.47 -3.50 19.95
CA ILE A 176 9.95 -3.87 21.29
C ILE A 176 11.34 -4.47 21.17
N ALA A 177 12.27 -4.07 22.06
CA ALA A 177 13.64 -4.58 22.08
C ALA A 177 13.73 -6.12 22.13
N VAL A 178 12.87 -6.77 22.92
CA VAL A 178 12.80 -8.24 23.04
C VAL A 178 12.50 -8.92 21.71
N ALA A 179 11.75 -8.29 20.81
CA ALA A 179 11.45 -8.83 19.48
C ALA A 179 12.44 -8.35 18.41
N ALA A 180 13.41 -7.50 18.78
CA ALA A 180 14.41 -6.96 17.87
C ALA A 180 15.67 -7.84 17.83
N THR A 181 16.11 -8.36 18.98
CA THR A 181 17.29 -9.22 19.05
C THR A 181 16.89 -10.70 18.93
N THR A 182 17.44 -11.44 17.96
CA THR A 182 17.16 -12.88 17.82
C THR A 182 17.48 -13.68 19.07
N SER A 183 18.62 -13.40 19.72
CA SER A 183 19.06 -14.11 20.93
C SER A 183 18.04 -14.06 22.07
N ASP A 184 17.41 -12.89 22.26
CA ASP A 184 16.56 -12.66 23.43
C ASP A 184 15.25 -13.45 23.34
N TRP A 185 14.57 -13.41 22.18
CA TRP A 185 13.30 -14.12 22.03
C TRP A 185 13.47 -15.60 21.70
N ILE A 186 14.58 -16.02 21.08
CA ILE A 186 14.79 -17.44 20.74
C ILE A 186 15.09 -18.26 22.00
N GLU A 187 15.86 -17.73 22.95
CA GLU A 187 16.10 -18.39 24.23
C GLU A 187 14.80 -18.59 25.00
N ASP A 188 13.98 -17.53 25.08
CA ASP A 188 12.65 -17.54 25.67
C ASP A 188 11.73 -18.59 25.00
N PHE A 189 11.76 -18.68 23.66
CA PHE A 189 10.98 -19.66 22.91
C PHE A 189 11.47 -21.09 23.15
N LEU A 190 12.78 -21.32 23.09
CA LEU A 190 13.38 -22.64 23.31
C LEU A 190 13.13 -23.11 24.75
N ASN A 191 13.19 -22.21 25.74
CA ASN A 191 12.81 -22.52 27.13
C ASN A 191 11.35 -23.00 27.23
N ALA A 192 10.42 -22.31 26.57
CA ALA A 192 9.02 -22.73 26.54
C ALA A 192 8.82 -24.06 25.79
N VAL A 193 9.58 -24.31 24.72
CA VAL A 193 9.50 -25.57 23.96
C VAL A 193 10.18 -26.73 24.69
N ARG A 194 11.23 -26.50 25.48
CA ARG A 194 11.90 -27.54 26.28
C ARG A 194 10.94 -28.25 27.22
N THR A 195 9.91 -27.57 27.74
CA THR A 195 8.89 -28.22 28.59
C THR A 195 8.00 -29.19 27.82
N LEU A 196 7.89 -29.03 26.49
CA LEU A 196 7.07 -29.86 25.60
C LEU A 196 7.89 -30.93 24.88
N ASN A 197 9.06 -30.54 24.37
CA ASN A 197 9.94 -31.38 23.58
C ASN A 197 11.41 -31.00 23.79
N PRO A 198 12.04 -31.52 24.87
CA PRO A 198 13.45 -31.22 25.18
C PRO A 198 14.39 -31.57 24.02
N VAL A 199 14.16 -32.72 23.38
CA VAL A 199 15.03 -33.24 22.32
C VAL A 199 15.04 -32.30 21.10
N TRP A 200 13.86 -31.84 20.69
CA TRP A 200 13.78 -30.92 19.54
C TRP A 200 14.45 -29.58 19.87
N ALA A 201 14.18 -29.00 21.04
CA ALA A 201 14.76 -27.72 21.43
C ALA A 201 16.30 -27.75 21.45
N THR A 202 16.89 -28.77 22.09
CA THR A 202 18.36 -28.94 22.11
C THR A 202 18.92 -29.17 20.71
N SER A 203 18.26 -29.99 19.89
CA SER A 203 18.74 -30.24 18.52
C SER A 203 18.68 -28.99 17.64
N TYR A 204 17.64 -28.17 17.80
CA TYR A 204 17.45 -26.94 17.04
C TYR A 204 18.48 -25.89 17.45
N GLU A 205 18.71 -25.71 18.75
CA GLU A 205 19.73 -24.81 19.30
C GLU A 205 21.13 -25.14 18.77
N ILE A 206 21.50 -26.42 18.74
CA ILE A 206 22.79 -26.85 18.18
C ILE A 206 22.87 -26.58 16.67
N ALA A 207 21.85 -27.01 15.92
CA ALA A 207 21.82 -26.89 14.46
C ALA A 207 21.79 -25.43 13.97
N LYS A 208 21.20 -24.53 14.75
CA LYS A 208 20.96 -23.12 14.40
C LYS A 208 21.78 -22.11 15.21
N SER A 209 22.69 -22.57 16.07
CA SER A 209 23.63 -21.75 16.85
C SER A 209 24.25 -20.59 16.05
N LYS A 210 24.84 -20.86 14.89
CA LYS A 210 25.45 -19.84 14.00
C LYS A 210 24.44 -18.84 13.43
N ASP A 211 23.22 -19.31 13.15
CA ASP A 211 22.14 -18.46 12.62
C ASP A 211 21.55 -17.57 13.72
N ILE A 212 21.59 -18.01 14.99
CA ILE A 212 21.21 -17.24 16.18
C ILE A 212 22.21 -16.11 16.43
N GLU A 213 23.52 -16.41 16.35
CA GLU A 213 24.58 -15.43 16.53
C GLU A 213 24.61 -14.36 15.41
N SER A 214 24.17 -14.72 14.20
CA SER A 214 24.16 -13.82 13.03
C SER A 214 22.84 -13.09 12.79
N ASP A 215 21.87 -13.20 13.72
CA ASP A 215 20.56 -12.53 13.65
C ASP A 215 19.77 -12.81 12.35
N ASN A 216 20.04 -13.96 11.72
CA ASN A 216 19.44 -14.34 10.42
C ASN A 216 18.15 -15.16 10.58
N LEU A 217 17.69 -15.37 11.82
CA LEU A 217 16.47 -16.11 12.09
C LEU A 217 15.28 -15.17 12.23
N THR A 218 14.18 -15.55 11.60
CA THR A 218 12.88 -14.90 11.83
C THR A 218 11.99 -15.81 12.64
N PHE A 219 11.18 -15.24 13.53
CA PHE A 219 10.23 -15.99 14.36
C PHE A 219 9.29 -16.88 13.55
N ARG A 220 8.97 -16.47 12.30
CA ARG A 220 8.15 -17.26 11.36
C ARG A 220 8.84 -18.54 10.89
N LEU A 221 10.14 -18.47 10.60
CA LEU A 221 10.91 -19.65 10.21
C LEU A 221 11.00 -20.65 11.37
N VAL A 222 11.30 -20.16 12.57
CA VAL A 222 11.36 -20.98 13.79
C VAL A 222 10.04 -21.70 14.06
N ALA A 223 8.92 -21.00 13.96
CA ALA A 223 7.60 -21.59 14.13
C ALA A 223 7.27 -22.62 13.03
N GLN A 224 7.68 -22.37 11.77
CA GLN A 224 7.51 -23.34 10.69
C GLN A 224 8.33 -24.61 10.94
N ASP A 225 9.58 -24.49 11.37
CA ASP A 225 10.45 -25.61 11.69
C ASP A 225 9.92 -26.42 12.87
N PHE A 226 9.37 -25.73 13.88
CA PHE A 226 8.73 -26.38 15.02
C PHE A 226 7.48 -27.18 14.60
N ARG A 227 6.62 -26.64 13.73
CA ARG A 227 5.47 -27.37 13.17
C ARG A 227 5.91 -28.67 12.48
N LYS A 228 6.95 -28.61 11.63
CA LYS A 228 7.52 -29.81 10.97
C LYS A 228 8.06 -30.82 11.99
N GLY A 229 8.69 -30.34 13.06
CA GLY A 229 9.18 -31.18 14.16
C GLY A 229 8.06 -31.88 14.94
N LEU A 230 6.90 -31.24 15.08
CA LEU A 230 5.71 -31.83 15.71
C LEU A 230 5.05 -32.88 14.83
N ASP A 231 4.88 -32.61 13.53
CA ASP A 231 4.27 -33.56 12.58
C ASP A 231 5.07 -34.86 12.49
N THR A 232 6.41 -34.77 12.51
CA THR A 232 7.30 -35.94 12.50
C THR A 232 7.09 -36.82 13.74
N LYS A 233 6.78 -36.22 14.91
CA LYS A 233 6.51 -36.95 16.15
C LYS A 233 5.08 -37.53 16.20
N LEU A 234 4.09 -36.83 15.66
CA LEU A 234 2.73 -37.37 15.53
C LEU A 234 2.72 -38.61 14.62
N ILE A 235 3.52 -38.60 13.56
CA ILE A 235 3.74 -39.76 12.69
C ILE A 235 4.44 -40.90 13.46
N GLN A 236 5.47 -40.63 14.27
CA GLN A 236 6.14 -41.64 15.10
C GLN A 236 5.27 -42.21 16.24
N GLN A 237 4.36 -41.43 16.82
CA GLN A 237 3.41 -41.92 17.83
C GLN A 237 2.29 -42.78 17.23
N SER A 238 1.96 -42.57 15.95
CA SER A 238 1.02 -43.43 15.21
C SER A 238 1.62 -44.75 14.75
N SER A 239 2.95 -44.85 14.66
CA SER A 239 3.66 -46.09 14.36
C SER A 239 3.89 -46.93 15.63
N ASN A 240 2.82 -47.40 16.25
CA ASN A 240 2.90 -48.63 17.05
C ASN A 240 3.07 -49.81 16.09
N ILE A 241 4.24 -49.90 15.45
CA ILE A 241 4.64 -51.12 14.75
C ILE A 241 4.94 -52.13 15.84
N ALA A 242 4.12 -53.18 15.90
CA ALA A 242 4.31 -54.31 16.80
C ALA A 242 5.73 -54.84 16.68
N LYS A 243 6.56 -54.60 17.70
CA LYS A 243 7.88 -55.21 17.84
C LYS A 243 7.66 -56.70 18.09
N GLY A 244 7.74 -57.51 17.03
CA GLY A 244 7.67 -58.95 17.20
C GLY A 244 7.42 -59.81 15.96
N SER A 245 7.64 -59.33 14.74
CA SER A 245 7.49 -60.19 13.54
C SER A 245 8.68 -60.07 12.61
N PHE A 246 9.80 -60.66 13.02
CA PHE A 246 10.83 -61.15 12.10
C PHE A 246 11.32 -62.49 12.66
N GLY A 247 10.66 -63.58 12.24
CA GLY A 247 11.23 -64.93 12.31
C GLY A 247 12.12 -65.16 11.09
N PRO A 248 13.21 -65.93 11.19
CA PRO A 248 14.06 -66.25 10.05
C PRO A 248 13.45 -67.42 9.29
N THR A 249 13.16 -67.25 8.00
CA THR A 249 12.85 -68.39 7.12
C THR A 249 13.85 -68.40 5.99
N PHE A 250 14.74 -69.39 6.05
CA PHE A 250 15.56 -69.88 4.95
C PHE A 250 14.68 -70.59 3.90
N ASP A 251 15.11 -70.48 2.64
CA ASP A 251 14.84 -71.34 1.47
C ASP A 251 13.40 -71.66 1.06
N ALA A 252 13.03 -71.29 -0.17
CA ALA A 252 12.98 -72.21 -1.32
C ALA A 252 12.32 -71.56 -2.55
N GLU A 253 12.75 -72.05 -3.71
CA GLU A 253 12.49 -71.64 -5.08
C GLU A 253 11.05 -71.68 -5.60
N GLU A 254 10.86 -70.82 -6.62
CA GLU A 254 10.14 -70.99 -7.90
C GLU A 254 8.63 -71.28 -8.01
N ALA A 255 8.07 -70.52 -8.96
CA ALA A 255 7.14 -70.91 -10.03
C ALA A 255 5.77 -70.21 -10.08
N LYS A 256 5.47 -69.79 -11.32
CA LYS A 256 4.31 -69.10 -11.91
C LYS A 256 3.01 -69.91 -11.69
N THR A 257 1.78 -69.37 -11.77
CA THR A 257 1.05 -68.82 -12.95
C THR A 257 -0.37 -68.39 -12.52
N GLU A 258 -0.94 -67.38 -13.21
CA GLU A 258 -2.33 -67.20 -13.70
C GLU A 258 -3.54 -67.65 -12.82
N GLY A 259 -4.64 -66.91 -12.65
CA GLY A 259 -5.17 -65.69 -13.25
C GLY A 259 -6.62 -65.44 -12.74
N THR A 260 -7.36 -64.63 -13.50
CA THR A 260 -8.81 -64.34 -13.49
C THR A 260 -9.29 -63.03 -12.86
N GLU A 261 -9.82 -62.18 -13.74
CA GLU A 261 -10.53 -60.91 -13.54
C GLU A 261 -11.91 -61.09 -12.89
N LEU A 262 -12.50 -60.00 -12.37
CA LEU A 262 -13.76 -59.42 -12.87
C LEU A 262 -14.12 -58.11 -12.10
N ASN A 263 -14.05 -56.99 -12.84
CA ASN A 263 -14.94 -55.81 -12.90
C ASN A 263 -15.47 -55.12 -11.61
N HIS A 264 -15.33 -53.78 -11.54
CA HIS A 264 -16.42 -52.80 -11.80
C HIS A 264 -15.85 -51.35 -11.87
N ALA A 265 -16.21 -50.63 -12.95
CA ALA A 265 -15.94 -49.22 -13.24
C ALA A 265 -16.88 -48.28 -12.39
N PRO A 266 -16.87 -46.90 -12.43
CA PRO A 266 -16.54 -46.06 -13.59
C PRO A 266 -15.95 -44.62 -13.40
N LYS A 267 -15.54 -44.08 -14.57
CA LYS A 267 -15.62 -42.68 -15.09
C LYS A 267 -14.76 -41.53 -14.52
N GLY A 268 -13.88 -41.04 -15.41
CA GLY A 268 -13.41 -39.64 -15.53
C GLY A 268 -12.68 -39.47 -16.88
N GLN A 269 -13.37 -38.99 -17.92
CA GLN A 269 -13.29 -37.62 -18.47
C GLN A 269 -11.93 -37.15 -18.99
N SER A 270 -11.92 -36.97 -20.31
CA SER A 270 -10.94 -36.40 -21.24
C SER A 270 -10.74 -34.90 -21.09
N TYR A 271 -9.56 -34.40 -21.47
CA TYR A 271 -9.23 -33.17 -22.24
C TYR A 271 -7.69 -32.99 -22.11
N THR A 272 -6.85 -32.59 -23.06
CA THR A 272 -6.95 -31.74 -24.26
C THR A 272 -5.75 -32.05 -25.18
N GLN A 273 -5.92 -31.97 -26.51
CA GLN A 273 -4.84 -31.95 -27.50
C GLN A 273 -4.68 -30.56 -28.12
N LYS A 274 -3.41 -30.23 -28.41
CA LYS A 274 -2.88 -29.03 -29.07
C LYS A 274 -3.44 -28.81 -30.48
N ARG A 275 -3.60 -27.54 -30.88
CA ARG A 275 -3.55 -27.15 -32.30
C ARG A 275 -2.87 -25.78 -32.51
N LYS A 276 -1.94 -25.76 -33.47
CA LYS A 276 -1.16 -24.62 -33.99
C LYS A 276 -2.01 -23.72 -34.91
N GLN A 277 -1.75 -22.41 -34.93
CA GLN A 277 -1.96 -21.55 -36.11
C GLN A 277 -0.88 -20.46 -36.24
N LYS A 278 -0.66 -20.05 -37.51
CA LYS A 278 0.43 -19.25 -38.12
C LYS A 278 0.33 -17.73 -37.86
N PRO A 279 1.42 -16.97 -38.11
CA PRO A 279 1.40 -15.51 -38.18
C PRO A 279 1.14 -15.04 -39.62
N ASN A 280 0.47 -13.89 -39.77
CA ASN A 280 0.42 -13.14 -41.02
C ASN A 280 1.08 -11.78 -40.83
N ASN A 281 1.96 -11.47 -41.76
CA ASN A 281 2.66 -10.21 -41.95
C ASN A 281 2.05 -9.54 -43.19
N LEU A 282 1.84 -8.22 -43.19
CA LEU A 282 1.69 -7.46 -44.42
C LEU A 282 2.19 -6.02 -44.21
N GLU A 283 3.16 -5.65 -45.03
CA GLU A 283 3.81 -4.35 -45.10
C GLU A 283 2.99 -3.27 -45.84
N SER A 284 3.13 -2.05 -45.32
CA SER A 284 3.38 -0.77 -46.02
C SER A 284 2.36 -0.16 -46.99
N CYS A 285 2.02 1.11 -46.70
CA CYS A 285 1.90 2.19 -47.69
C CYS A 285 2.29 3.54 -47.07
N ASN A 286 3.42 4.09 -47.53
CA ASN A 286 3.92 5.44 -47.27
C ASN A 286 3.09 6.48 -48.05
N ILE A 287 2.43 7.42 -47.36
CA ILE A 287 2.06 8.73 -47.92
C ILE A 287 2.22 9.78 -46.80
N ALA A 288 3.15 10.71 -47.00
CA ALA A 288 3.41 11.84 -46.13
C ALA A 288 2.15 12.70 -45.93
N LYS A 289 1.52 12.59 -44.75
CA LYS A 289 0.53 13.55 -44.25
C LYS A 289 1.08 14.12 -42.96
N LYS A 290 1.53 15.39 -42.97
CA LYS A 290 1.81 16.16 -41.76
C LYS A 290 0.51 16.27 -40.98
N THR A 291 0.28 15.34 -40.06
CA THR A 291 -0.82 15.39 -39.10
C THR A 291 -0.57 16.62 -38.23
N LYS A 292 -1.59 17.48 -38.09
CA LYS A 292 -1.54 18.66 -37.23
C LYS A 292 -1.60 18.18 -35.77
N VAL A 293 -0.47 17.73 -35.24
CA VAL A 293 -0.33 17.34 -33.84
C VAL A 293 -0.14 18.60 -33.00
N ALA A 294 -0.93 18.75 -31.93
CA ALA A 294 -0.76 19.85 -30.99
C ALA A 294 0.57 19.70 -30.23
N CYS A 295 1.24 20.82 -29.98
CA CYS A 295 2.51 20.89 -29.30
C CYS A 295 2.39 20.34 -27.88
N LYS A 296 3.19 19.32 -27.55
CA LYS A 296 3.25 18.73 -26.20
C LYS A 296 3.61 19.74 -25.09
N ALA A 297 4.37 20.79 -25.41
CA ALA A 297 4.81 21.78 -24.43
C ALA A 297 3.80 22.93 -24.20
N CYS A 298 3.25 23.53 -25.27
CA CYS A 298 2.40 24.73 -25.15
C CYS A 298 0.95 24.51 -25.59
N GLY A 299 0.59 23.30 -26.05
CA GLY A 299 -0.77 22.93 -26.48
C GLY A 299 -1.23 23.57 -27.79
N GLN A 300 -0.40 24.40 -28.44
CA GLN A 300 -0.73 25.09 -29.69
C GLN A 300 -0.50 24.20 -30.91
N MET A 301 -1.13 24.52 -32.03
CA MET A 301 -1.08 23.70 -33.27
C MET A 301 0.24 23.88 -34.03
N HIS A 302 1.33 23.34 -33.49
CA HIS A 302 2.63 23.22 -34.13
C HIS A 302 3.40 22.01 -33.59
N GLU A 303 4.39 21.53 -34.36
CA GLU A 303 5.32 20.51 -33.87
C GLU A 303 6.14 21.05 -32.70
N TRP A 304 6.33 20.26 -31.64
CA TRP A 304 6.97 20.73 -30.41
C TRP A 304 8.39 21.29 -30.62
N LYS A 305 9.11 20.82 -31.64
CA LYS A 305 10.42 21.36 -32.08
C LYS A 305 10.36 22.77 -32.71
N ALA A 306 9.18 23.27 -33.01
CA ALA A 306 8.94 24.64 -33.48
C ALA A 306 8.35 25.53 -32.37
N CYS A 307 8.32 25.06 -31.12
CA CYS A 307 7.72 25.79 -30.02
C CYS A 307 8.59 26.98 -29.56
N PHE A 308 8.04 28.19 -29.70
CA PHE A 308 8.68 29.44 -29.28
C PHE A 308 8.92 29.55 -27.76
N TYR A 309 8.24 28.73 -26.94
CA TYR A 309 8.51 28.67 -25.51
C TYR A 309 9.72 27.79 -25.15
N LEU A 310 10.11 26.86 -26.03
CA LEU A 310 11.28 26.00 -25.85
C LEU A 310 12.54 26.56 -26.51
N SER A 311 12.38 27.35 -27.57
CA SER A 311 13.49 28.06 -28.24
C SER A 311 13.47 29.55 -27.91
N SER A 312 14.53 30.08 -27.32
CA SER A 312 14.68 31.50 -26.94
C SER A 312 14.77 32.50 -28.11
N ARG A 313 14.39 32.12 -29.33
CA ARG A 313 14.21 32.99 -30.51
C ARG A 313 12.74 33.00 -30.91
N GLY A 314 11.93 33.79 -30.21
CA GLY A 314 10.59 34.16 -30.67
C GLY A 314 10.68 35.25 -31.76
N PRO A 315 9.69 35.37 -32.67
CA PRO A 315 9.63 36.48 -33.62
C PRO A 315 9.65 37.84 -32.91
N LYS A 316 10.19 38.88 -33.56
CA LYS A 316 10.40 40.22 -32.97
C LYS A 316 9.06 40.78 -32.46
N GLY A 317 8.91 40.89 -31.13
CA GLY A 317 7.65 41.27 -30.46
C GLY A 317 6.94 40.15 -29.68
N PHE A 318 7.46 38.92 -29.70
CA PHE A 318 6.93 37.82 -28.89
C PHE A 318 7.16 38.07 -27.40
N LYS A 319 6.08 38.09 -26.61
CA LYS A 319 6.10 38.16 -25.15
C LYS A 319 5.69 36.82 -24.59
N GLU A 320 6.58 36.21 -23.81
CA GLU A 320 6.29 34.95 -23.12
C GLU A 320 5.16 35.14 -22.12
N ARG A 321 4.14 34.29 -22.18
CA ARG A 321 3.09 34.24 -21.16
C ARG A 321 3.61 33.46 -19.95
N ALA A 322 3.67 34.10 -18.79
CA ALA A 322 4.19 33.51 -17.55
C ALA A 322 3.47 32.20 -17.16
N VAL A 323 2.17 32.08 -17.44
CA VAL A 323 1.37 30.88 -17.14
C VAL A 323 1.81 29.68 -17.97
N ILE A 324 2.06 29.87 -19.27
CA ILE A 324 2.53 28.80 -20.17
C ILE A 324 3.95 28.39 -19.78
N ARG A 325 4.78 29.35 -19.35
CA ARG A 325 6.12 29.06 -18.84
C ARG A 325 6.08 28.19 -17.57
N ARG A 326 5.18 28.50 -16.62
CA ARG A 326 4.99 27.70 -15.41
C ARG A 326 4.51 26.29 -15.73
N PHE A 327 3.58 26.15 -16.66
CA PHE A 327 3.10 24.85 -17.13
C PHE A 327 4.22 24.01 -17.78
N ILE A 328 5.02 24.62 -18.66
CA ILE A 328 6.17 23.95 -19.27
C ILE A 328 7.21 23.54 -18.23
N ASN A 329 7.52 24.41 -17.27
CA ASN A 329 8.44 24.08 -16.18
C ASN A 329 7.92 22.91 -15.33
N HIS A 330 6.61 22.88 -15.05
CA HIS A 330 5.99 21.77 -14.33
C HIS A 330 6.06 20.48 -15.14
N LEU A 331 5.74 20.53 -16.45
CA LEU A 331 5.86 19.38 -17.35
C LEU A 331 7.29 18.82 -17.44
N LEU A 332 8.30 19.70 -17.48
CA LEU A 332 9.70 19.28 -17.49
C LEU A 332 10.13 18.67 -16.14
N GLN A 333 9.46 19.00 -15.03
CA GLN A 333 9.69 18.38 -13.73
C GLN A 333 8.98 17.02 -13.58
N THR A 334 7.78 16.87 -14.13
CA THR A 334 6.98 15.64 -14.02
C THR A 334 7.40 14.59 -15.04
N ASP A 335 7.62 14.97 -16.30
CA ASP A 335 7.95 14.05 -17.40
C ASP A 335 9.46 14.07 -17.72
N LYS A 336 10.22 13.21 -17.02
CA LYS A 336 11.69 13.10 -17.17
C LYS A 336 12.13 12.69 -18.59
N GLU A 337 11.35 11.88 -19.28
CA GLU A 337 11.66 11.44 -20.67
C GLU A 337 11.56 12.62 -21.64
N PHE A 338 10.51 13.41 -21.52
CA PHE A 338 10.31 14.61 -22.35
C PHE A 338 11.36 15.69 -22.05
N ALA A 339 11.77 15.83 -20.78
CA ALA A 339 12.84 16.74 -20.41
C ALA A 339 14.17 16.39 -21.09
N LYS A 340 14.54 15.10 -21.14
CA LYS A 340 15.74 14.63 -21.85
C LYS A 340 15.67 14.90 -23.35
N GLU A 341 14.55 14.61 -24.00
CA GLU A 341 14.34 14.90 -25.43
C GLU A 341 14.49 16.39 -25.75
N VAL A 342 14.00 17.26 -24.86
CA VAL A 342 14.12 18.72 -25.01
C VAL A 342 15.55 19.20 -24.81
N GLU A 343 16.31 18.60 -23.88
CA GLU A 343 17.72 18.93 -23.65
C GLU A 343 18.62 18.47 -24.80
N GLU A 344 18.43 17.23 -25.29
CA GLU A 344 19.14 16.68 -26.46
C GLU A 344 18.86 17.50 -27.73
N TRP A 345 17.61 17.93 -27.92
CA TRP A 345 17.26 18.79 -29.05
C TRP A 345 17.86 20.20 -28.93
N LYS A 346 17.97 20.75 -27.71
CA LYS A 346 18.65 22.04 -27.48
C LYS A 346 20.15 21.94 -27.73
N SER A 347 20.79 20.83 -27.36
CA SER A 347 22.23 20.63 -27.59
C SER A 347 22.56 20.48 -29.08
N LEU A 348 21.77 19.71 -29.82
CA LEU A 348 21.91 19.54 -31.28
C LEU A 348 21.76 20.86 -32.05
N ARG A 349 20.88 21.76 -31.59
CA ARG A 349 20.64 23.05 -32.24
C ARG A 349 21.67 24.13 -31.91
N ASN A 350 22.41 24.00 -30.82
CA ASN A 350 23.46 24.94 -30.43
C ASN A 350 24.82 24.64 -31.09
N GLN A 351 24.94 23.53 -31.84
CA GLN A 351 26.12 23.15 -32.60
C GLN A 351 26.08 23.60 -34.08
N ASP A 352 24.92 24.10 -34.53
CA ASP A 352 24.70 24.80 -35.81
C ASP A 352 24.57 26.32 -35.58
#